data_AF-A0A849GF55-F1
#
_entry.id   AF-A0A849GF55-F1
#
_cell.length_a   1.000
_cell.length_b   1.000
_cell.length_c   1.000
_cell.angle_alpha   90.00
_cell.angle_beta   90.00
_cell.angle_gamma   90.00
#
_symmetry.space_group_name_H-M   'P 1'
#
loop_
_entity.id
_entity.type
_entity.pdbx_description
1 polymer ?
#
loop_
_entity_poly.entity_id
_entity_poly.type
_entity_poly.pdbx_seq_one_letter_code
_entity_poly.pdbx_strand_id
1 'polypeptide(L)'
;MKTNYLIIALLLALALPAAADFRTIQQAYEIELVNIRLPQADGGTVSFKSCDACAYQTARVSSDMRWILNGQNMTLSKFQEGIDNIEDREHKYVTVVHHLEHDRITEVALTIR
;
A
#
# COMPACT_ATOMS: atom_id res chain seq x y z
N MET A 1 -31.22 42.33 -21.87
CA MET A 1 -30.72 42.11 -20.49
C MET A 1 -31.39 40.93 -19.78
N LYS A 2 -32.72 40.79 -19.78
CA LYS A 2 -33.45 39.68 -19.11
C LYS A 2 -33.09 38.26 -19.62
N THR A 3 -32.85 38.10 -20.92
CA THR A 3 -32.50 36.82 -21.55
C THR A 3 -31.13 36.29 -21.12
N ASN A 4 -30.15 37.16 -20.88
CA ASN A 4 -28.81 36.75 -20.49
C ASN A 4 -28.79 36.13 -19.09
N TYR A 5 -29.60 36.66 -18.16
CA TYR A 5 -29.73 36.09 -16.81
C TYR A 5 -30.41 34.72 -16.80
N LEU A 6 -31.37 34.50 -17.71
CA LEU A 6 -32.03 33.21 -17.89
C LEU A 6 -31.07 32.13 -18.40
N ILE A 7 -30.20 32.47 -19.35
CA ILE A 7 -29.18 31.56 -19.88
C ILE A 7 -28.16 31.20 -18.78
N ILE A 8 -27.73 32.19 -18.00
CA ILE A 8 -26.79 31.96 -16.89
C ILE A 8 -27.43 31.07 -15.83
N ALA A 9 -28.67 31.33 -15.42
CA ALA A 9 -29.37 30.49 -14.43
C ALA A 9 -29.55 29.04 -14.91
N LEU A 10 -29.82 28.84 -16.21
CA LEU A 10 -29.92 27.51 -16.80
C LEU A 10 -28.56 26.78 -16.81
N LEU A 11 -27.48 27.49 -17.11
CA LEU A 11 -26.12 26.92 -17.09
C LEU A 11 -25.68 26.53 -15.67
N LEU A 12 -26.04 27.30 -14.65
CA LEU A 12 -25.78 26.94 -13.26
C LEU A 12 -26.61 25.73 -12.81
N ALA A 13 -27.85 25.59 -13.30
CA ALA A 13 -28.68 24.43 -12.99
C ALA A 13 -28.15 23.13 -13.63
N LEU A 14 -27.39 23.24 -14.73
CA LEU A 14 -26.73 22.12 -15.40
C LEU A 14 -25.34 21.80 -14.82
N ALA A 15 -24.80 22.65 -13.95
CA ALA A 15 -23.59 22.37 -13.18
C ALA A 15 -23.89 21.41 -12.02
N LEU A 16 -24.28 20.17 -12.36
CA LEU A 16 -24.35 19.08 -11.40
C LEU A 16 -22.95 18.89 -10.79
N PRO A 17 -22.84 18.65 -9.47
CA PRO A 17 -21.57 18.22 -8.91
C PRO A 17 -21.20 16.90 -9.58
N ALA A 18 -20.09 16.90 -10.32
CA ALA A 18 -19.49 15.65 -10.76
C ALA A 18 -19.10 14.89 -9.48
N ALA A 19 -19.83 13.82 -9.17
CA ALA A 19 -19.39 12.89 -8.13
C ALA A 19 -18.06 12.32 -8.61
N ALA A 20 -16.96 12.80 -8.03
CA ALA A 20 -15.65 12.23 -8.27
C ALA A 20 -15.67 10.81 -7.69
N ASP A 21 -15.64 9.81 -8.56
CA ASP A 21 -15.51 8.42 -8.16
C ASP A 21 -14.05 8.17 -7.78
N PHE A 22 -13.77 8.16 -6.47
CA PHE A 22 -12.43 7.90 -5.96
C PHE A 22 -12.21 6.40 -5.88
N ARG A 23 -11.44 5.86 -6.82
CA ARG A 23 -10.95 4.48 -6.75
C ARG A 23 -9.68 4.39 -5.92
N THR A 24 -9.63 3.41 -5.01
CA THR A 24 -8.42 3.13 -4.23
C THR A 24 -7.42 2.41 -5.12
N ILE A 25 -6.26 3.03 -5.37
CA ILE A 25 -5.19 2.47 -6.20
C ILE A 25 -4.17 1.71 -5.34
N GLN A 26 -3.93 2.19 -4.12
CA GLN A 26 -2.99 1.60 -3.17
C GLN A 26 -3.65 1.39 -1.82
N GLN A 27 -3.32 0.26 -1.18
CA GLN A 27 -3.78 -0.07 0.15
C GLN A 27 -2.60 -0.50 1.01
N ALA A 28 -2.52 0.06 2.21
CA ALA A 28 -1.53 -0.32 3.21
C ALA A 28 -2.15 -1.26 4.25
N TYR A 29 -1.41 -2.32 4.59
CA TYR A 29 -1.79 -3.27 5.63
C TYR A 29 -0.75 -3.21 6.75
N GLU A 30 -1.19 -2.95 7.97
CA GLU A 30 -0.38 -3.09 9.16
C GLU A 30 -0.62 -4.48 9.75
N ILE A 31 0.41 -5.32 9.74
CA ILE A 31 0.30 -6.74 10.07
C ILE A 31 1.44 -7.15 10.99
N GLU A 32 1.27 -8.20 11.78
CA GLU A 32 2.35 -8.74 12.59
C GLU A 32 3.49 -9.27 11.69
N LEU A 33 4.74 -9.10 12.14
CA LEU A 33 5.94 -9.49 11.40
C LEU A 33 6.05 -11.01 11.20
N VAL A 34 5.31 -11.81 11.97
CA VAL A 34 5.18 -13.27 11.76
C VAL A 34 4.27 -13.62 10.59
N ASN A 35 3.36 -12.71 10.22
CA ASN A 35 2.36 -12.91 9.18
C ASN A 35 2.82 -12.43 7.80
N ILE A 36 4.11 -12.11 7.63
CA ILE A 36 4.73 -11.77 6.34
C ILE A 36 5.82 -12.78 5.97
N ARG A 37 5.93 -13.09 4.68
CA ARG A 37 7.00 -13.86 4.07
C ARG A 37 7.63 -13.03 2.97
N LEU A 38 8.92 -12.77 3.12
CA LEU A 38 9.70 -11.96 2.20
C LEU A 38 10.23 -12.81 1.03
N PRO A 39 10.40 -12.20 -0.15
CA PRO A 39 11.01 -12.87 -1.28
C PRO A 39 12.47 -13.22 -0.98
N GLN A 40 12.99 -14.28 -1.61
CA GLN A 40 14.40 -14.66 -1.50
C GLN A 40 15.31 -13.84 -2.46
N ALA A 41 14.73 -13.10 -3.40
CA ALA A 41 15.42 -12.29 -4.39
C ALA A 41 14.59 -11.06 -4.79
N ASP A 42 15.23 -10.01 -5.32
CA ASP A 42 14.62 -8.70 -5.58
C ASP A 42 13.41 -8.70 -6.54
N GLY A 43 13.20 -9.77 -7.32
CA GLY A 43 12.06 -9.91 -8.24
C GLY A 43 11.00 -10.93 -7.79
N GLY A 44 11.02 -11.34 -6.53
CA GLY A 44 10.16 -12.40 -6.00
C GLY A 44 8.73 -11.96 -5.66
N THR A 45 8.13 -12.69 -4.73
CA THR A 45 6.79 -12.41 -4.19
C THR A 45 6.84 -12.16 -2.70
N VAL A 46 5.97 -11.28 -2.22
CA VAL A 46 5.66 -11.14 -0.80
C VAL A 46 4.36 -11.86 -0.54
N SER A 47 4.35 -12.73 0.47
CA SER A 47 3.11 -13.34 0.97
C SER A 47 2.78 -12.77 2.33
N PHE A 48 1.52 -12.40 2.56
CA PHE A 48 1.10 -11.82 3.83
C PHE A 48 -0.36 -12.13 4.15
N LYS A 49 -0.75 -12.01 5.42
CA LYS A 49 -2.16 -12.04 5.83
C LYS A 49 -2.64 -10.62 6.13
N SER A 50 -3.73 -10.19 5.51
CA SER A 50 -4.35 -8.88 5.79
C SER A 50 -5.15 -8.83 7.09
N CYS A 51 -5.42 -9.98 7.71
CA CYS A 51 -6.04 -10.14 9.02
C CYS A 51 -5.68 -11.51 9.62
N ASP A 52 -5.85 -11.71 10.93
CA ASP A 52 -5.41 -12.94 11.62
C ASP A 52 -6.07 -14.22 11.08
N ALA A 53 -7.37 -14.12 10.76
CA ALA A 53 -8.17 -15.20 10.19
C ALA A 53 -8.05 -15.32 8.65
N CYS A 54 -7.42 -14.35 8.00
CA CYS A 54 -7.31 -14.31 6.54
C CYS A 54 -6.30 -15.37 6.06
N ALA A 55 -6.58 -15.94 4.89
CA ALA A 55 -5.59 -16.75 4.17
C ALA A 55 -4.43 -15.85 3.72
N TYR A 56 -3.25 -16.46 3.53
CA TYR A 56 -2.12 -15.77 2.92
C TYR A 56 -2.47 -15.32 1.51
N GLN A 57 -2.31 -14.03 1.25
CA GLN A 57 -2.31 -13.44 -0.08
C GLN A 57 -0.88 -13.32 -0.56
N THR A 58 -0.65 -13.45 -1.86
CA THR A 58 0.70 -13.38 -2.44
C THR A 58 0.67 -12.46 -3.64
N ALA A 59 1.52 -11.45 -3.63
CA ALA A 59 1.67 -10.51 -4.73
C ALA A 59 3.15 -10.39 -5.10
N ARG A 60 3.41 -10.12 -6.38
CA ARG A 60 4.78 -9.89 -6.85
C ARG A 60 5.27 -8.54 -6.36
N VAL A 61 6.56 -8.43 -6.10
CA VAL A 61 7.16 -7.11 -5.88
C VAL A 61 7.18 -6.32 -7.19
N SER A 62 7.06 -5.01 -7.08
CA SER A 62 7.21 -4.08 -8.18
C SER A 62 8.69 -3.80 -8.47
N SER A 63 9.00 -3.25 -9.64
CA SER A 63 10.36 -2.81 -9.96
C SER A 63 10.82 -1.58 -9.17
N ASP A 64 9.86 -0.79 -8.66
CA ASP A 64 10.09 0.39 -7.82
C ASP A 64 9.92 0.09 -6.31
N MET A 65 10.08 -1.18 -5.93
CA MET A 65 9.93 -1.67 -4.56
C MET A 65 10.80 -0.90 -3.56
N ARG A 66 10.21 -0.53 -2.42
CA ARG A 66 10.92 0.11 -1.30
C ARG A 66 10.95 -0.82 -0.09
N TRP A 67 12.15 -1.07 0.43
CA TRP A 67 12.34 -1.81 1.67
C TRP A 67 12.78 -0.81 2.74
N ILE A 68 11.90 -0.48 3.68
CA ILE A 68 12.12 0.60 4.63
C ILE A 68 12.30 0.05 6.03
N LEU A 69 13.49 0.22 6.61
CA LEU A 69 13.72 -0.09 8.02
C LEU A 69 14.07 1.20 8.76
N ASN A 70 13.36 1.49 9.85
CA ASN A 70 13.56 2.70 10.67
C ASN A 70 13.57 4.00 9.82
N GLY A 71 12.71 4.06 8.81
CA GLY A 71 12.57 5.21 7.91
C GLY A 71 13.62 5.30 6.78
N GLN A 72 14.56 4.37 6.70
CA GLN A 72 15.59 4.34 5.66
C GLN A 72 15.27 3.30 4.59
N ASN A 73 15.25 3.72 3.32
CA ASN A 73 15.13 2.80 2.18
C ASN A 73 16.45 2.04 1.98
N MET A 74 16.37 0.73 1.75
CA MET A 74 17.52 -0.15 1.58
C MET A 74 17.24 -1.28 0.59
N THR A 75 18.26 -2.11 0.37
CA THR A 75 18.15 -3.34 -0.43
C THR A 75 17.40 -4.42 0.34
N LEU A 76 16.76 -5.38 -0.37
CA LEU A 76 16.10 -6.53 0.24
C LEU A 76 17.00 -7.28 1.24
N SER A 77 18.25 -7.55 0.86
CA SER A 77 19.20 -8.30 1.70
C SER A 77 19.44 -7.62 3.05
N LYS A 78 19.70 -6.30 3.07
CA LYS A 78 19.83 -5.52 4.33
C LYS A 78 18.54 -5.49 5.14
N PHE A 79 17.39 -5.42 4.47
CA PHE A 79 16.10 -5.42 5.14
C PHE A 79 15.82 -6.78 5.82
N GLN A 80 16.15 -7.88 5.14
CA GLN A 80 16.07 -9.24 5.70
C GLN A 80 17.01 -9.41 6.89
N GLU A 81 18.27 -8.99 6.77
CA GLU A 81 19.23 -9.00 7.88
C GLU A 81 18.70 -8.20 9.09
N GLY A 82 18.10 -7.03 8.85
CA GLY A 82 17.50 -6.22 9.91
C GLY A 82 16.31 -6.90 10.60
N ILE A 83 15.52 -7.69 9.87
CA ILE A 83 14.39 -8.45 10.41
C ILE A 83 14.84 -9.70 11.17
N ASP A 84 15.86 -10.39 10.68
CA ASP A 84 16.38 -11.62 11.29
C ASP A 84 16.93 -11.38 12.70
N ASN A 85 17.34 -10.14 13.00
CA ASN A 85 17.80 -9.71 14.31
C ASN A 85 16.67 -9.35 15.31
N ILE A 86 15.39 -9.51 14.93
CA ILE A 86 14.25 -9.19 15.79
C ILE A 86 13.78 -10.45 16.51
N GLU A 87 13.97 -10.49 17.83
CA GLU A 87 13.58 -11.63 18.67
C GLU A 87 12.07 -11.76 18.86
N ASP A 88 11.37 -10.65 19.12
CA ASP A 88 9.93 -10.62 19.40
C ASP A 88 9.10 -10.24 18.17
N ARG A 89 9.02 -11.16 17.20
CA ARG A 89 8.31 -10.89 15.93
C ARG A 89 6.78 -10.85 16.09
N GLU A 90 6.22 -11.47 17.12
CA GLU A 90 4.76 -11.54 17.34
C GLU A 90 4.18 -10.18 17.76
N HIS A 91 4.98 -9.32 18.40
CA HIS A 91 4.54 -7.99 18.83
C HIS A 91 5.15 -6.84 18.02
N LYS A 92 5.70 -7.14 16.82
CA LYS A 92 6.22 -6.13 15.90
C LYS A 92 5.35 -6.09 14.65
N TYR A 93 5.03 -4.88 14.22
CA TYR A 93 4.17 -4.65 13.07
C TYR A 93 4.97 -4.18 11.86
N VAL A 94 4.61 -4.70 10.69
CA VAL A 94 5.15 -4.32 9.39
C VAL A 94 4.03 -3.76 8.54
N THR A 95 4.33 -2.70 7.80
CA THR A 95 3.43 -2.10 6.82
C THR A 95 3.73 -2.69 5.45
N VAL A 96 2.72 -3.22 4.78
CA VAL A 96 2.82 -3.69 3.38
C VAL A 96 1.92 -2.82 2.52
N VAL A 97 2.49 -2.15 1.52
CA VAL A 97 1.73 -1.34 0.56
C VAL A 97 1.54 -2.13 -0.73
N HIS A 98 0.27 -2.39 -1.05
CA HIS A 98 -0.17 -3.11 -2.23
C HIS A 98 -0.82 -2.16 -3.24
N HIS A 99 -0.27 -2.09 -4.46
CA HIS A 99 -0.89 -1.44 -5.60
C HIS A 99 -1.95 -2.36 -6.22
N LEU A 100 -3.23 -2.06 -5.97
CA LEU A 100 -4.37 -2.92 -6.29
C LEU A 100 -4.59 -3.08 -7.80
N GLU A 101 -4.38 -2.03 -8.60
CA GLU A 101 -4.60 -2.11 -10.06
C GLU A 101 -3.54 -2.95 -10.79
N HIS A 102 -2.31 -2.97 -10.27
CA HIS A 102 -1.19 -3.70 -10.88
C HIS A 102 -0.92 -5.04 -10.18
N ASP A 103 -1.58 -5.29 -9.05
CA ASP A 103 -1.38 -6.46 -8.19
C ASP A 103 0.10 -6.63 -7.78
N ARG A 104 0.70 -5.53 -7.28
CA ARG A 104 2.12 -5.45 -6.91
C ARG A 104 2.36 -4.84 -5.55
N ILE A 105 3.27 -5.44 -4.79
CA ILE A 105 3.81 -4.80 -3.59
C ILE A 105 4.81 -3.75 -4.01
N THR A 106 4.59 -2.53 -3.54
CA THR A 106 5.46 -1.37 -3.82
C THR A 106 6.30 -0.98 -2.61
N GLU A 107 5.90 -1.40 -1.41
CA GLU A 107 6.65 -1.13 -0.19
C GLU A 107 6.41 -2.14 0.92
N VAL A 108 7.47 -2.45 1.66
CA VAL A 108 7.40 -3.07 2.98
C VAL A 108 8.22 -2.21 3.94
N ALA A 109 7.59 -1.77 5.02
CA ALA A 109 8.20 -0.87 6.00
C ALA A 109 8.08 -1.41 7.42
N LEU A 110 9.16 -1.33 8.19
CA LEU A 110 9.23 -1.73 9.59
C LEU A 110 9.93 -0.66 10.41
N THR A 111 9.37 -0.34 11.58
CA THR A 111 10.01 0.54 12.57
C THR A 111 10.24 -0.23 13.85
N ILE A 112 11.50 -0.41 14.21
CA ILE A 112 11.91 -1.02 15.47
C ILE A 112 12.00 0.12 16.49
N ARG A 113 11.03 0.18 17.41
CA ARG A 113 11.14 0.95 18.65
C ARG A 113 11.74 0.09 19.75
#